data_AF-A0A1G9Q4I3-F1
#
_entry.id   AF-A0A1G9Q4I3-F1
#
_cell.length_a   1.000
_cell.length_b   1.000
_cell.length_c   1.000
_cell.angle_alpha   90.00
_cell.angle_beta   90.00
_cell.angle_gamma   90.00
#
_symmetry.space_group_name_H-M   'P 1'
#
loop_
_entity.id
_entity.type
_entity.pdbx_description
1 polymer ?
#
loop_
_entity_poly.entity_id
_entity_poly.type
_entity_poly.pdbx_seq_one_letter_code
_entity_poly.pdbx_strand_id
1 'polypeptide(L)'
;MLPIRVNSNNTHSVYLDIHHVALPDRGGSDYLVISAILGDGWYEGEVAVEIGSRVCVTFADQYLDEQRIAPFFERIERAELEQAILAAVSALMFSVGKPGARQKVLAYRHDDRILHFSGKTRRRTAPTKRTATCRSGAQAATA
;
A
#
# COMPACT_ATOMS: atom_id res chain seq x y z
N MET A 1 -2.51 10.15 -5.31
CA MET A 1 -1.38 9.56 -6.05
C MET A 1 -0.03 9.86 -5.40
N LEU A 2 0.63 8.80 -4.93
CA LEU A 2 1.93 8.73 -4.29
C LEU A 2 2.94 8.13 -5.29
N PRO A 3 3.93 8.86 -5.78
CA PRO A 3 4.94 8.31 -6.67
C PRO A 3 5.82 7.30 -5.92
N ILE A 4 6.14 6.18 -6.56
CA ILE A 4 7.07 5.18 -6.06
C ILE A 4 8.34 5.21 -6.92
N ARG A 5 9.49 5.21 -6.26
CA ARG A 5 10.79 5.05 -6.92
C ARG A 5 11.23 3.59 -6.84
N VAL A 6 11.15 2.89 -7.96
CA VAL A 6 11.75 1.56 -8.10
C VAL A 6 13.19 1.76 -8.60
N ASN A 7 14.17 1.06 -8.01
CA ASN A 7 15.59 1.24 -8.31
C ASN A 7 16.04 0.57 -9.62
N SER A 8 15.13 0.44 -10.58
CA SER A 8 15.45 -0.12 -11.90
C SER A 8 15.76 1.00 -12.88
N ASN A 9 16.59 0.71 -13.89
CA ASN A 9 16.93 1.64 -14.98
C ASN A 9 15.72 2.04 -15.86
N ASN A 10 14.49 1.69 -15.46
CA ASN A 10 13.28 2.00 -16.19
C ASN A 10 12.81 3.43 -15.91
N THR A 11 12.53 4.15 -16.99
CA THR A 11 11.91 5.49 -17.00
C THR A 11 10.42 5.49 -16.64
N HIS A 12 9.87 4.35 -16.19
CA HIS A 12 8.46 4.21 -15.88
C HIS A 12 8.14 4.77 -14.49
N SER A 13 7.29 5.80 -14.46
CA SER A 13 6.78 6.38 -13.22
C SER A 13 5.74 5.44 -12.60
N VAL A 14 6.13 4.68 -11.58
CA VAL A 14 5.21 3.87 -10.79
C VAL A 14 4.51 4.74 -9.74
N TYR A 15 3.24 4.50 -9.48
CA TYR A 15 2.48 5.21 -8.45
C TYR A 15 1.54 4.30 -7.65
N LEU A 16 1.25 4.73 -6.42
CA LEU A 16 0.14 4.25 -5.61
C LEU A 16 -0.93 5.33 -5.50
N ASP A 17 -2.15 5.04 -5.93
CA ASP A 17 -3.30 5.86 -5.60
C ASP A 17 -4.05 5.27 -4.41
N ILE A 18 -3.70 5.76 -3.21
CA ILE A 18 -4.29 5.31 -1.96
C ILE A 18 -5.72 5.85 -1.86
N HIS A 19 -6.70 4.96 -1.89
CA HIS A 19 -8.12 5.33 -1.86
C HIS A 19 -8.80 4.91 -0.55
N HIS A 20 -8.22 4.00 0.21
CA HIS A 20 -8.77 3.58 1.48
C HIS A 20 -7.69 3.18 2.48
N VAL A 21 -7.89 3.54 3.75
CA VAL A 21 -7.02 3.13 4.85
C VAL A 21 -7.89 2.76 6.05
N ALA A 22 -7.66 1.58 6.60
CA ALA A 22 -8.36 1.05 7.76
C ALA A 22 -7.40 0.79 8.91
N LEU A 23 -7.90 0.99 10.13
CA LEU A 23 -7.29 0.61 11.39
C LEU A 23 -8.16 -0.49 12.02
N PRO A 24 -7.95 -1.77 11.66
CA PRO A 24 -8.75 -2.85 12.21
C PRO A 24 -8.56 -2.96 13.71
N ASP A 25 -9.68 -3.02 14.45
CA ASP A 25 -9.64 -3.28 15.88
C ASP A 25 -9.28 -4.76 16.12
N ARG A 26 -7.98 -5.03 16.31
CA ARG A 26 -7.43 -6.35 16.63
C ARG A 26 -6.82 -6.36 18.03
N GLY A 27 -7.59 -5.96 19.04
CA GLY A 27 -7.27 -6.24 20.44
C GLY A 27 -5.90 -5.73 20.91
N GLY A 28 -5.52 -4.52 20.49
CA GLY A 28 -4.33 -3.82 20.99
C GLY A 28 -3.07 -3.89 20.12
N SER A 29 -3.13 -4.48 18.92
CA SER A 29 -2.02 -4.38 17.96
C SER A 29 -2.19 -3.14 17.07
N ASP A 30 -1.14 -2.32 16.94
CA ASP A 30 -1.04 -1.29 15.90
C ASP A 30 -1.01 -1.97 14.53
N TYR A 31 -2.19 -2.08 13.91
CA TYR A 31 -2.37 -2.72 12.62
C TYR A 31 -3.12 -1.78 11.68
N LEU A 32 -2.56 -1.57 10.51
CA LEU A 32 -3.03 -0.64 9.48
C LEU A 32 -3.14 -1.38 8.16
N VAL A 33 -4.23 -1.17 7.44
CA VAL A 33 -4.42 -1.72 6.09
C VAL A 33 -4.65 -0.58 5.13
N ILE A 34 -3.82 -0.51 4.10
CA ILE A 34 -3.88 0.47 3.01
C ILE A 34 -4.39 -0.26 1.77
N SER A 35 -5.42 0.26 1.12
CA SER A 35 -5.88 -0.18 -0.19
C SER A 35 -5.60 0.92 -1.21
N ALA A 36 -4.98 0.54 -2.31
CA ALA A 36 -4.53 1.47 -3.33
C ALA A 36 -4.62 0.85 -4.73
N ILE A 37 -4.63 1.71 -5.74
CA ILE A 37 -4.34 1.32 -7.11
C ILE A 37 -2.84 1.48 -7.35
N LEU A 38 -2.19 0.41 -7.81
CA LEU A 38 -0.83 0.46 -8.32
C LEU A 38 -0.89 0.63 -9.84
N GLY A 39 -0.11 1.57 -10.39
CA GLY A 39 0.02 1.69 -11.83
C GLY A 39 1.33 2.29 -12.32
N ASP A 40 1.56 2.13 -13.63
CA ASP A 40 2.71 2.67 -14.38
C ASP A 40 2.29 3.38 -15.69
N GLY A 41 0.99 3.63 -15.86
CA GLY A 41 0.38 4.19 -17.07
C GLY A 41 -0.01 3.15 -18.13
N TRP A 42 0.50 1.91 -18.04
CA TRP A 42 0.14 0.79 -18.91
C TRP A 42 -0.67 -0.28 -18.18
N TYR A 43 -0.36 -0.48 -16.91
CA TYR A 43 -1.06 -1.36 -16.00
C TYR A 43 -1.65 -0.54 -14.85
N GLU A 44 -2.87 -0.92 -14.45
CA GLU A 44 -3.50 -0.47 -13.20
C GLU A 44 -4.14 -1.68 -12.53
N GLY A 45 -3.81 -1.92 -11.26
CA GLY A 45 -4.35 -3.02 -10.49
C GLY A 45 -4.43 -2.71 -8.99
N GLU A 46 -5.33 -3.41 -8.30
CA GLU A 46 -5.55 -3.20 -6.87
C GLU A 46 -4.41 -3.83 -6.04
N VAL A 47 -3.92 -3.09 -5.05
CA VAL A 47 -2.92 -3.55 -4.09
C VAL A 47 -3.40 -3.27 -2.66
N ALA A 48 -3.20 -4.25 -1.79
CA ALA A 48 -3.39 -4.10 -0.34
C ALA A 48 -2.03 -4.15 0.36
N VAL A 49 -1.78 -3.21 1.27
CA VAL A 49 -0.59 -3.17 2.12
C VAL A 49 -1.03 -3.26 3.57
N GLU A 50 -0.64 -4.33 4.22
CA GLU A 50 -0.90 -4.57 5.64
C GLU A 50 0.36 -4.23 6.44
N ILE A 51 0.23 -3.35 7.42
CA ILE A 51 1.32 -2.85 8.26
C ILE A 51 1.01 -3.22 9.71
N GLY A 52 1.85 -4.06 10.30
CA GLY A 52 1.85 -4.38 11.73
C GLY A 52 3.27 -4.73 12.17
N SER A 53 3.46 -5.86 12.86
CA SER A 53 4.82 -6.37 13.17
C SER A 53 5.64 -6.73 11.92
N ARG A 54 4.97 -6.95 10.79
CA ARG A 54 5.54 -7.11 9.45
C ARG A 54 4.73 -6.27 8.49
N VAL A 55 5.36 -5.88 7.38
CA VAL A 55 4.65 -5.28 6.25
C VAL A 55 4.45 -6.34 5.19
N CYS A 56 3.20 -6.50 4.75
CA CYS A 56 2.84 -7.46 3.72
C CYS A 56 2.14 -6.76 2.55
N VAL A 57 2.56 -7.06 1.34
CA VAL A 57 1.99 -6.50 0.10
C VAL A 57 1.25 -7.60 -0.64
N THR A 58 0.02 -7.31 -1.06
CA THR A 58 -0.84 -8.24 -1.80
C THR A 58 -1.33 -7.56 -3.08
N PHE A 59 -0.98 -8.12 -4.24
CA PHE A 59 -1.47 -7.68 -5.53
C PHE A 59 -2.71 -8.48 -5.90
N ALA A 60 -3.88 -7.84 -6.00
CA ALA A 60 -5.15 -8.55 -6.19
C ALA A 60 -5.17 -9.33 -7.51
N ASP A 61 -4.62 -8.75 -8.57
CA ASP A 61 -4.63 -9.34 -9.91
C ASP A 61 -3.80 -10.62 -9.98
N GLN A 62 -2.84 -10.88 -9.08
CA GLN A 62 -2.18 -12.20 -8.99
C GLN A 62 -3.15 -13.35 -8.72
N TYR A 63 -4.31 -13.06 -8.15
CA TYR A 63 -5.32 -14.06 -7.78
C TYR A 63 -6.59 -13.94 -8.61
N LEU A 64 -6.90 -12.74 -9.11
CA LEU A 64 -8.10 -12.48 -9.88
C LEU A 64 -7.88 -12.66 -11.39
N ASP A 65 -6.70 -12.28 -11.88
CA ASP A 65 -6.36 -12.33 -13.30
C ASP A 65 -4.83 -12.26 -13.48
N GLU A 66 -4.16 -13.41 -13.32
CA GLU A 66 -2.70 -13.50 -13.36
C GLU A 66 -2.11 -13.02 -14.70
N GLN A 67 -2.85 -13.24 -15.80
CA GLN A 67 -2.42 -12.83 -17.15
C GLN A 67 -2.34 -11.31 -17.28
N ARG A 68 -3.15 -10.57 -16.53
CA ARG A 68 -3.15 -9.11 -16.54
C ARG A 68 -1.92 -8.52 -15.85
N ILE A 69 -1.45 -9.11 -14.76
CA ILE A 69 -0.32 -8.59 -13.99
C ILE A 69 1.04 -9.13 -14.48
N ALA A 70 1.08 -10.26 -15.19
CA ALA A 70 2.33 -10.84 -15.68
C ALA A 70 3.18 -9.85 -16.51
N PRO A 71 2.65 -9.11 -17.50
CA PRO A 71 3.44 -8.15 -18.27
C PRO A 71 4.01 -7.01 -17.42
N PHE A 72 3.33 -6.66 -16.32
CA PHE A 72 3.80 -5.65 -15.39
C PHE A 72 5.03 -6.16 -14.60
N PHE A 73 5.02 -7.41 -14.14
CA PHE A 73 6.17 -8.00 -13.46
C PHE A 73 7.34 -8.37 -14.40
N GLU A 74 7.11 -8.51 -15.70
CA GLU A 74 8.20 -8.61 -16.69
C GLU A 74 8.98 -7.29 -16.81
N ARG A 75 8.30 -6.15 -16.63
CA ARG A 75 8.94 -4.82 -16.69
C ARG A 75 9.57 -4.41 -15.36
N ILE A 76 8.99 -4.83 -14.24
CA ILE A 76 9.39 -4.39 -12.90
C ILE A 76 9.52 -5.60 -12.00
N GLU A 77 10.72 -5.84 -11.48
CA GLU A 77 10.92 -6.96 -10.58
C GLU A 77 10.05 -6.82 -9.33
N ARG A 78 9.28 -7.87 -9.03
CA ARG A 78 8.35 -7.91 -7.89
C ARG A 78 9.05 -7.55 -6.57
N ALA A 79 10.25 -8.08 -6.34
CA ALA A 79 10.98 -7.85 -5.10
C ALA A 79 11.42 -6.40 -4.92
N GLU A 80 11.79 -5.72 -6.00
CA GLU A 80 12.14 -4.29 -5.99
C GLU A 80 10.89 -3.44 -5.76
N LEU A 81 9.79 -3.78 -6.44
CA LEU A 81 8.52 -3.10 -6.28
C LEU A 81 7.98 -3.20 -4.84
N GLU A 82 8.01 -4.39 -4.23
CA GLU A 82 7.59 -4.58 -2.84
C GLU A 82 8.42 -3.72 -1.87
N GLN A 83 9.73 -3.62 -2.09
CA GLN A 83 10.61 -2.76 -1.29
C GLN A 83 10.31 -1.28 -1.51
N ALA A 84 10.05 -0.87 -2.75
CA ALA A 84 9.72 0.50 -3.08
C ALA A 84 8.36 0.91 -2.50
N ILE A 85 7.37 0.02 -2.55
CA ILE A 85 6.08 0.19 -1.85
C ILE A 85 6.33 0.33 -0.35
N LEU A 86 7.10 -0.57 0.26
CA LEU A 86 7.43 -0.53 1.69
C LEU A 86 8.07 0.80 2.08
N ALA A 87 9.07 1.26 1.34
CA ALA A 87 9.74 2.54 1.59
C ALA A 87 8.76 3.72 1.50
N ALA A 88 7.92 3.74 0.46
CA ALA A 88 6.92 4.78 0.25
C ALA A 88 5.86 4.81 1.36
N VAL A 89 5.32 3.65 1.77
CA VAL A 89 4.29 3.60 2.83
C VAL A 89 4.86 3.88 4.22
N SER A 90 6.12 3.52 4.47
CA SER A 90 6.79 3.78 5.76
C SER A 90 7.07 5.26 5.98
N ALA A 91 7.18 6.05 4.89
CA ALA A 91 7.31 7.50 4.95
C ALA A 91 5.97 8.23 5.19
N LEU A 92 4.84 7.52 5.16
CA LEU A 92 3.53 8.13 5.35
C LEU A 92 3.24 8.41 6.81
N MET A 93 2.82 9.65 7.09
CA MET A 93 2.28 10.00 8.40
C MET A 93 0.76 10.14 8.30
N PHE A 94 0.02 9.32 9.05
CA PHE A 94 -1.43 9.30 9.03
C PHE A 94 -2.02 10.20 10.11
N SER A 95 -3.02 11.00 9.74
CA SER A 95 -3.87 11.68 10.72
C SER A 95 -5.09 10.80 11.03
N VAL A 96 -5.22 10.41 12.29
CA VAL A 96 -6.31 9.55 12.76
C VAL A 96 -7.35 10.39 13.51
N GLY A 97 -8.62 10.23 13.17
CA GLY A 97 -9.73 10.87 13.87
C GLY A 97 -9.86 10.45 15.35
N LYS A 98 -10.57 11.25 16.15
CA LYS A 98 -10.72 11.06 17.61
C LYS A 98 -11.12 9.62 17.98
N PRO A 99 -10.59 9.07 19.09
CA PRO A 99 -11.04 7.79 19.64
C PRO A 99 -12.51 7.91 20.07
N GLY A 100 -13.36 6.95 19.65
CA GLY A 100 -14.76 6.89 20.10
C GLY A 100 -15.79 6.37 19.08
N ALA A 101 -15.48 6.34 17.79
CA ALA A 101 -16.30 5.66 16.78
C ALA A 101 -15.44 5.42 15.54
N ARG A 102 -15.15 4.14 15.21
CA ARG A 102 -14.34 3.69 14.05
C ARG A 102 -13.20 4.66 13.70
N GLN A 103 -12.00 4.42 14.23
CA GLN A 103 -10.81 5.21 13.85
C GLN A 103 -10.73 5.29 12.31
N LYS A 104 -10.90 6.50 11.78
CA LYS A 104 -10.80 6.79 10.35
C LYS A 104 -9.52 7.58 10.14
N VAL A 105 -8.71 7.11 9.20
CA VAL A 105 -7.61 7.91 8.68
C VAL A 105 -8.21 9.01 7.79
N LEU A 106 -7.90 10.26 8.12
CA LEU A 106 -8.49 11.45 7.48
C LEU A 106 -7.60 12.02 6.38
N ALA A 107 -6.29 11.86 6.54
CA ALA A 107 -5.29 12.29 5.59
C ALA A 107 -3.97 11.54 5.81
N TYR A 108 -3.09 11.57 4.82
CA TYR A 108 -1.70 11.18 4.97
C TYR A 108 -0.75 12.26 4.44
N ARG A 109 0.44 12.37 5.05
CA ARG A 109 1.50 13.28 4.60
C ARG A 109 2.64 12.50 3.94
N HIS A 110 3.14 13.02 2.82
CA HIS A 110 4.35 12.55 2.13
C HIS A 110 5.11 13.76 1.56
N ASP A 111 6.40 13.90 1.84
CA ASP A 111 7.27 15.01 1.36
C ASP A 111 6.58 16.39 1.40
N ASP A 112 6.11 16.79 2.59
CA ASP A 112 5.39 18.06 2.86
C ASP A 112 4.01 18.25 2.21
N ARG A 113 3.52 17.26 1.45
CA ARG A 113 2.15 17.28 0.90
C ARG A 113 1.19 16.54 1.81
N ILE A 114 0.09 17.19 2.18
CA ILE A 114 -1.03 16.55 2.88
C ILE A 114 -2.08 16.15 1.85
N LEU A 115 -2.42 14.85 1.83
CA LEU A 115 -3.41 14.27 0.94
C LEU A 115 -4.62 13.81 1.78
N HIS A 116 -5.77 14.40 1.53
CA HIS A 116 -7.02 14.07 2.21
C HIS A 116 -7.76 12.93 1.52
N PHE A 117 -8.37 12.04 2.30
CA PHE A 117 -9.26 11.01 1.77
C PHE A 117 -10.58 11.65 1.32
N SER A 118 -10.86 11.63 0.02
CA SER A 118 -12.15 12.08 -0.52
C SER A 118 -13.23 11.06 -0.14
N GLY A 119 -14.12 11.44 0.78
CA GLY A 119 -15.07 10.57 1.49
C GLY A 119 -16.20 9.95 0.66
N LYS A 120 -15.88 9.16 -0.39
CA LYS A 120 -16.85 8.26 -1.03
C LYS A 120 -16.40 6.82 -0.86
N THR A 121 -16.57 6.31 0.36
CA THR A 121 -16.33 4.91 0.73
C THR A 121 -17.29 4.00 -0.06
N ARG A 122 -16.88 3.48 -1.22
CA ARG A 122 -17.56 2.34 -1.83
C ARG A 122 -17.22 1.11 -1.01
N ARG A 123 -18.20 0.58 -0.28
CA ARG A 123 -18.09 -0.73 0.38
C ARG A 123 -17.78 -1.78 -0.68
N ARG A 124 -16.55 -2.28 -0.72
CA ARG A 124 -16.25 -3.59 -1.32
C ARG A 124 -15.69 -4.48 -0.22
N THR A 125 -16.33 -5.63 -0.07
CA THR A 125 -16.00 -6.69 0.88
C THR A 125 -14.58 -7.19 0.67
N ALA A 126 -13.82 -7.27 1.77
CA ALA A 126 -12.45 -7.76 1.78
C ALA A 126 -12.39 -9.25 1.37
N PRO A 127 -11.40 -9.67 0.57
CA PRO A 127 -11.20 -11.08 0.24
C PRO A 127 -10.62 -11.83 1.46
N THR A 128 -11.17 -13.01 1.69
CA THR A 128 -10.82 -13.92 2.79
C THR A 128 -9.47 -14.60 2.54
N LYS A 129 -8.54 -14.45 3.50
CA LYS A 129 -7.33 -15.26 3.79
C LYS A 129 -6.71 -16.05 2.62
N ARG A 130 -5.50 -15.66 2.15
CA ARG A 130 -4.23 -16.44 2.25
C ARG A 130 -3.09 -15.91 1.38
N THR A 131 -1.89 -16.08 1.94
CA THR A 131 -0.52 -15.92 1.40
C THR A 131 -0.11 -14.52 0.91
N ALA A 132 -0.01 -13.57 1.82
CA ALA A 132 0.70 -12.31 1.60
C ALA A 132 2.23 -12.53 1.72
N THR A 133 3.02 -11.85 0.89
CA THR A 133 4.48 -11.81 1.04
C THR A 133 4.82 -10.78 2.12
N CYS A 134 5.38 -11.25 3.23
CA CYS A 134 5.66 -10.40 4.40
C CYS A 134 7.17 -10.22 4.58
N ARG A 135 7.62 -8.98 4.76
CA ARG A 135 9.00 -8.65 5.15
C ARG A 135 9.02 -7.98 6.53
N SER A 136 10.08 -8.22 7.31
CA SER A 136 10.31 -7.53 8.58
C SER A 136 10.73 -6.09 8.30
N GLY A 137 9.97 -5.11 8.79
CA GLY A 137 10.30 -3.69 8.71
C GLY A 137 11.41 -3.29 9.69
N ALA A 138 12.61 -3.87 9.55
CA ALA A 138 13.77 -3.43 10.31
C ALA A 138 14.43 -2.27 9.56
N GLN A 139 14.21 -1.04 10.02
CA GLN A 139 15.07 0.09 9.70
C GLN A 139 16.47 -0.21 10.27
N ALA A 140 17.46 -0.31 9.39
CA ALA A 140 18.86 -0.27 9.79
C ALA A 140 19.19 1.14 10.31
N ALA A 141 19.18 1.31 11.62
CA ALA A 141 19.84 2.43 12.26
C ALA A 141 21.34 2.32 11.95
N THR A 142 21.86 3.25 11.16
CA THR A 142 23.31 3.40 10.95
C THR A 142 23.81 4.43 11.95
N ALA A 143 24.89 4.06 12.65
CA ALA A 143 25.51 4.76 13.77
C ALA A 143 26.21 6.07 13.38
#